data_AF-A0A662GGD0-F1
#
_entry.id   AF-A0A662GGD0-F1
#
_cell.length_a   1.000
_cell.length_b   1.000
_cell.length_c   1.000
_cell.angle_alpha   90.00
_cell.angle_beta   90.00
_cell.angle_gamma   90.00
#
_symmetry.space_group_name_H-M   'P 1'
#
loop_
_entity.id
_entity.type
_entity.pdbx_description
1 polymer ?
#
loop_
_entity_poly.entity_id
_entity_poly.type
_entity_poly.pdbx_seq_one_letter_code
_entity_poly.pdbx_strand_id
1 'polypeptide(L)'
;MRAYMVVLGVAFVLAFASILYNYSTALRFMENYNAKAWLLAEEIAKSLEQGIMPELIGVRVRVTGSSMRSYGQCSHPLGYAYTFRIINNTLVKIEVFLCSEYKKGKTIKRF
;
A
#
# COMPACT_ATOMS: atom_id res chain seq x y z
N MET A 1 4.48 -53.41 7.17
CA MET A 1 5.03 -52.32 8.00
C MET A 1 6.02 -51.42 7.26
N ARG A 2 7.04 -51.93 6.56
CA ARG A 2 8.02 -51.08 5.82
C ARG A 2 7.39 -50.14 4.79
N ALA A 3 6.46 -50.60 3.96
CA ALA A 3 5.80 -49.76 2.95
C ALA A 3 5.00 -48.60 3.57
N TYR A 4 4.30 -48.84 4.69
CA TYR A 4 3.56 -47.79 5.40
C TYR A 4 4.49 -46.71 5.97
N MET A 5 5.67 -47.08 6.48
CA MET A 5 6.65 -46.10 6.95
C MET A 5 7.24 -45.27 5.80
N VAL A 6 7.45 -45.87 4.63
CA VAL A 6 7.89 -45.14 3.42
C VAL A 6 6.82 -44.15 2.96
N VAL A 7 5.55 -44.57 2.91
CA VAL A 7 4.42 -43.70 2.53
C VAL A 7 4.25 -42.53 3.50
N LEU A 8 4.38 -42.78 4.81
CA LEU A 8 4.36 -41.73 5.83
C LEU A 8 5.51 -40.73 5.66
N GLY A 9 6.72 -41.22 5.36
CA GLY A 9 7.87 -40.37 5.07
C GLY A 9 7.64 -39.48 3.85
N VAL A 10 7.12 -40.04 2.76
CA VAL A 10 6.80 -39.28 1.55
C VAL A 10 5.69 -38.25 1.80
N ALA A 11 4.64 -38.63 2.53
CA ALA A 11 3.56 -37.71 2.89
C ALA A 11 4.06 -36.54 3.76
N PHE A 12 4.97 -36.82 4.70
CA PHE A 12 5.58 -35.79 5.53
C PHE A 12 6.40 -34.80 4.70
N VAL A 13 7.24 -35.29 3.79
CA VAL A 13 8.05 -34.44 2.90
C VAL A 13 7.17 -33.57 2.01
N LEU A 14 6.10 -34.15 1.43
CA LEU A 14 5.15 -33.40 0.59
C LEU A 14 4.40 -32.33 1.38
N ALA A 15 3.96 -32.64 2.61
CA ALA A 15 3.32 -31.66 3.49
C ALA A 15 4.27 -30.51 3.84
N PHE A 16 5.52 -30.82 4.18
CA PHE A 16 6.52 -29.80 4.48
C PHE A 16 6.84 -28.91 3.27
N ALA A 17 6.99 -29.53 2.09
CA ALA A 17 7.20 -28.80 0.85
C ALA A 17 6.03 -27.87 0.51
N SER A 18 4.79 -28.33 0.73
CA SER A 18 3.58 -27.52 0.54
C SER A 18 3.56 -26.31 1.50
N ILE A 19 3.89 -26.51 2.77
CA ILE A 19 3.95 -25.42 3.76
C ILE A 19 5.01 -24.39 3.36
N LEU A 20 6.22 -24.83 3.00
CA LEU A 20 7.32 -23.95 2.59
C LEU A 20 6.98 -23.18 1.30
N TYR A 21 6.35 -23.84 0.33
CA TYR A 21 5.91 -23.21 -0.90
C TYR A 21 4.87 -22.12 -0.62
N ASN A 22 3.83 -22.42 0.17
CA ASN A 22 2.80 -21.44 0.53
C ASN A 22 3.38 -20.29 1.35
N TYR A 23 4.29 -20.57 2.28
CA TYR A 23 4.95 -19.56 3.10
C TYR A 23 5.83 -18.61 2.27
N SER A 24 6.68 -19.15 1.38
CA SER A 24 7.52 -18.33 0.49
C SER A 24 6.68 -17.48 -0.48
N THR A 25 5.56 -18.04 -0.93
CA THR A 25 4.60 -17.33 -1.78
C THR A 25 3.93 -16.20 -1.00
N ALA A 26 3.48 -16.44 0.23
CA ALA A 26 2.93 -15.40 1.11
C ALA A 26 3.93 -14.28 1.39
N LEU A 27 5.21 -14.62 1.66
CA LEU A 27 6.29 -13.65 1.82
C LEU A 27 6.52 -12.79 0.58
N ARG A 28 6.47 -13.38 -0.62
CA ARG A 28 6.58 -12.64 -1.88
C ARG A 28 5.42 -11.66 -2.10
N PHE A 29 4.24 -11.97 -1.58
CA PHE A 29 3.06 -11.10 -1.64
C PHE A 29 2.92 -10.16 -0.45
N MET A 30 3.79 -10.25 0.57
CA MET A 30 3.86 -9.26 1.65
C MET A 30 4.45 -7.95 1.12
N GLU A 31 3.56 -7.10 0.61
CA GLU A 31 3.90 -5.73 0.27
C GLU A 31 3.82 -4.85 1.52
N ASN A 32 4.85 -4.03 1.75
CA ASN A 32 4.80 -3.02 2.80
C ASN A 32 3.95 -1.83 2.35
N TYR A 33 2.65 -1.89 2.60
CA TYR A 33 1.70 -0.83 2.25
C TYR A 33 2.01 0.49 2.95
N ASN A 34 2.63 0.48 4.14
CA ASN A 34 3.05 1.72 4.81
C ASN A 34 4.22 2.39 4.08
N ALA A 35 5.20 1.61 3.62
CA ALA A 35 6.29 2.15 2.80
C ALA A 35 5.78 2.73 1.47
N LYS A 36 4.82 2.05 0.83
CA LYS A 36 4.15 2.58 -0.37
C LYS A 36 3.37 3.86 -0.08
N ALA A 37 2.63 3.91 1.04
CA ALA A 37 1.91 5.10 1.46
C ALA A 37 2.86 6.27 1.71
N TRP A 38 4.05 6.00 2.25
CA TRP A 38 5.09 7.01 2.49
C TRP A 38 5.64 7.58 1.18
N LEU A 39 5.99 6.73 0.22
CA LEU A 39 6.43 7.20 -1.11
C LEU A 39 5.37 8.05 -1.80
N LEU A 40 4.10 7.64 -1.72
CA LEU A 40 2.98 8.43 -2.25
C LEU A 40 2.81 9.77 -1.51
N ALA A 41 2.97 9.78 -0.18
CA ALA A 41 2.89 11.00 0.60
C ALA A 41 3.96 12.02 0.16
N GLU A 42 5.18 11.56 -0.11
CA GLU A 42 6.27 12.40 -0.63
C GLU A 42 6.00 12.91 -2.06
N GLU A 43 5.46 12.06 -2.94
CA GLU A 43 5.10 12.45 -4.31
C GLU A 43 3.99 13.50 -4.31
N ILE A 44 2.91 13.27 -3.55
CA ILE A 44 1.79 14.20 -3.41
C ILE A 44 2.25 15.53 -2.80
N ALA A 45 3.11 15.47 -1.79
CA ALA A 45 3.72 16.64 -1.17
C ALA A 45 4.45 17.51 -2.20
N LYS A 46 5.29 16.90 -3.03
CA LYS A 46 6.01 17.59 -4.09
C LYS A 46 5.06 18.17 -5.16
N SER A 47 4.01 17.45 -5.54
CA SER A 47 3.01 17.98 -6.48
C SER A 47 2.24 19.17 -5.89
N LEU A 48 1.86 19.10 -4.61
CA LEU A 48 1.17 20.19 -3.92
C LEU A 48 2.04 21.45 -3.79
N GLU A 49 3.36 21.31 -3.59
CA GLU A 49 4.30 22.42 -3.66
C GLU A 49 4.31 23.10 -5.04
N GLN A 50 4.10 22.32 -6.11
CA GLN A 50 3.98 22.82 -7.49
C GLN A 50 2.57 23.35 -7.81
N GLY A 51 1.63 23.30 -6.85
CA GLY A 51 0.23 23.70 -7.06
C GLY A 51 -0.59 22.70 -7.88
N ILE A 52 -0.09 21.49 -8.09
CA ILE A 52 -0.74 20.45 -8.88
C ILE A 52 -1.30 19.38 -7.94
N MET A 53 -2.58 19.06 -8.11
CA MET A 53 -3.21 17.94 -7.41
C MET A 53 -3.11 16.68 -8.29
N PRO A 54 -2.37 15.63 -7.91
CA PRO A 54 -2.32 14.39 -8.69
C PRO A 54 -3.67 13.67 -8.63
N GLU A 55 -3.97 12.89 -9.68
CA GLU A 55 -5.17 12.04 -9.70
C GLU A 55 -4.98 10.87 -8.71
N LEU A 56 -5.88 10.78 -7.73
CA LEU A 56 -5.78 9.81 -6.63
C LEU A 56 -6.76 8.66 -6.86
N ILE A 57 -6.25 7.52 -7.33
CA ILE A 57 -7.06 6.30 -7.51
C ILE A 57 -6.73 5.33 -6.38
N GLY A 58 -7.74 4.93 -5.61
CA GLY A 58 -7.58 3.96 -4.51
C GLY A 58 -6.70 4.47 -3.35
N VAL A 59 -6.63 5.79 -3.20
CA VAL A 59 -5.89 6.46 -2.12
C VAL A 59 -6.79 7.56 -1.54
N ARG A 60 -6.86 7.65 -0.22
CA ARG A 60 -7.40 8.83 0.47
C ARG A 60 -6.26 9.69 0.94
N VAL A 61 -6.33 10.98 0.66
CA VAL A 61 -5.34 11.97 1.09
C VAL A 61 -6.03 13.00 1.97
N ARG A 62 -5.45 13.29 3.13
CA ARG A 62 -5.89 14.37 3.99
C ARG A 62 -4.76 15.38 4.13
N VAL A 63 -5.03 16.61 3.74
CA VAL A 63 -4.11 17.74 3.79
C VAL A 63 -4.59 18.67 4.88
N THR A 64 -3.79 18.84 5.93
CA THR A 64 -4.14 19.63 7.12
C THR A 64 -3.11 20.73 7.30
N GLY A 65 -3.52 21.97 7.06
CA GLY A 65 -2.74 23.18 7.40
C GLY A 65 -3.64 24.14 8.17
N SER A 66 -3.83 25.36 7.66
CA SER A 66 -4.81 26.32 8.18
C SER A 66 -6.27 25.86 8.03
N SER A 67 -6.52 24.98 7.06
CA SER A 67 -7.80 24.31 6.86
C SER A 67 -7.54 22.84 6.54
N MET A 68 -8.51 21.97 6.83
CA MET A 68 -8.43 20.56 6.48
C MET A 68 -9.15 20.30 5.16
N ARG A 69 -8.45 19.68 4.22
CA ARG A 69 -9.02 19.19 2.95
C ARG A 69 -8.79 17.69 2.84
N SER A 70 -9.79 16.96 2.39
CA SER A 70 -9.70 15.52 2.17
C SER A 70 -10.07 15.21 0.73
N TYR A 71 -9.32 14.30 0.13
CA TYR A 71 -9.44 13.89 -1.26
C TYR A 71 -9.49 12.37 -1.33
N GLY A 72 -10.31 11.86 -2.26
CA GLY A 72 -10.55 10.42 -2.39
C GLY A 72 -11.35 9.82 -1.24
N GLN A 73 -11.69 8.54 -1.37
CA GLN A 73 -12.45 7.79 -0.38
C GLN A 73 -11.73 6.47 -0.10
N CYS A 74 -11.72 6.08 1.17
CA CYS A 74 -11.14 4.83 1.64
C CYS A 74 -12.18 4.14 2.52
N SER A 75 -12.65 2.98 2.09
CA SER A 75 -13.48 2.10 2.93
C SER A 75 -12.58 1.29 3.87
N HIS A 76 -11.51 0.68 3.34
CA HIS A 76 -10.59 -0.18 4.08
C HIS A 76 -9.13 0.23 3.81
N PRO A 77 -8.45 0.92 4.75
CA PRO A 77 -7.06 1.30 4.59
C PRO A 77 -6.14 0.07 4.78
N LEU A 78 -5.31 -0.19 3.78
CA LEU A 78 -4.25 -1.21 3.79
C LEU A 78 -2.94 -0.68 4.39
N GLY A 79 -2.69 0.63 4.27
CA GLY A 79 -1.48 1.27 4.78
C GLY A 79 -1.68 2.75 5.01
N TYR A 80 -0.84 3.31 5.86
CA TYR A 80 -0.88 4.72 6.24
C TYR A 80 0.53 5.29 6.34
N ALA A 81 0.68 6.52 5.88
CA ALA A 81 1.85 7.33 6.15
C ALA A 81 1.48 8.81 6.12
N TYR A 82 2.38 9.64 6.62
CA TYR A 82 2.25 11.08 6.54
C TYR A 82 3.60 11.74 6.30
N THR A 83 3.56 12.95 5.77
CA THR A 83 4.71 13.84 5.66
C THR A 83 4.30 15.28 5.99
N PHE A 84 5.28 16.12 6.29
CA PHE A 84 5.08 17.54 6.56
C PHE A 84 5.85 18.36 5.54
N ARG A 85 5.20 19.37 4.94
CA ARG A 85 5.84 20.33 4.04
C ARG A 85 5.43 21.76 4.36
N ILE A 86 6.29 22.70 3.98
CA ILE A 86 5.98 24.12 4.05
C ILE A 86 5.49 24.53 2.66
N ILE A 87 4.21 24.85 2.53
CA ILE A 87 3.58 25.30 1.29
C ILE A 87 3.05 26.70 1.54
N ASN A 88 3.45 27.68 0.72
CA ASN A 88 3.07 29.10 0.86
C ASN A 88 3.25 29.60 2.31
N ASN A 89 4.43 29.36 2.89
CA ASN A 89 4.81 29.76 4.25
C ASN A 89 3.95 29.15 5.39
N THR A 90 3.17 28.11 5.09
CA THR A 90 2.34 27.39 6.07
C THR A 90 2.84 25.96 6.21
N LEU A 91 2.98 25.47 7.45
CA LEU A 91 3.25 24.05 7.68
C LEU A 91 1.99 23.23 7.42
N VAL A 92 2.09 22.28 6.51
CA VAL A 92 0.99 21.41 6.09
C VAL A 92 1.36 19.96 6.37
N LYS A 93 0.48 19.25 7.09
CA LYS A 93 0.52 17.80 7.24
C LYS A 93 -0.21 17.15 6.08
N ILE A 94 0.42 16.22 5.40
CA ILE A 94 -0.16 15.45 4.30
C ILE A 94 -0.20 14.00 4.74
N GLU A 95 -1.40 13.48 4.90
CA GLU A 95 -1.68 12.12 5.33
C GLU A 95 -2.20 11.31 4.15
N VAL A 96 -1.67 10.11 3.97
CA VAL A 96 -1.99 9.23 2.86
C VAL A 96 -2.43 7.88 3.41
N PHE A 97 -3.62 7.46 2.99
CA PHE A 97 -4.20 6.16 3.28
C PHE A 97 -4.32 5.39 1.97
N LEU A 98 -3.58 4.28 1.86
CA LEU A 98 -3.69 3.34 0.75
C LEU A 98 -4.92 2.48 0.95
N CYS A 99 -5.78 2.36 -0.06
CA CYS A 99 -7.05 1.64 0.05
C CYS A 99 -7.00 0.33 -0.73
N SER A 100 -7.80 -0.66 -0.32
CA SER A 100 -7.86 -1.96 -1.03
C SER A 100 -8.35 -1.85 -2.49
N GLU A 101 -9.01 -0.75 -2.84
CA GLU A 101 -9.43 -0.41 -4.20
C GLU A 101 -8.30 0.16 -5.07
N TYR A 102 -7.07 0.25 -4.56
CA TYR A 102 -5.88 0.60 -5.33
C TYR A 102 -5.63 -0.42 -6.45
N LYS A 103 -6.31 -0.21 -7.59
CA LYS A 103 -6.05 -0.94 -8.83
C LYS A 103 -4.87 -0.29 -9.53
N LYS A 104 -3.73 -0.98 -9.52
CA LYS A 104 -2.57 -0.64 -10.35
C LYS A 104 -3.01 -0.65 -11.83
N GLY A 105 -3.19 0.54 -12.42
CA GLY A 105 -3.40 0.72 -13.86
C GLY A 105 -4.83 1.02 -14.31
N LYS A 106 -5.34 2.24 -14.06
CA LYS A 106 -6.40 2.79 -14.91
C LYS A 106 -5.97 4.15 -15.47
N THR A 107 -5.92 4.16 -16.79
CA THR A 107 -5.39 5.19 -17.68
C THR A 107 -6.15 6.52 -17.55
N ILE A 108 -5.37 7.58 -17.50
CA ILE A 108 -5.73 9.01 -17.47
C ILE A 108 -6.81 9.33 -18.51
N LYS A 109 -7.91 9.97 -18.08
CA LYS A 109 -8.71 10.82 -18.98
C LYS A 109 -8.40 12.28 -18.64
N ARG A 110 -7.72 12.95 -19.56
CA ARG A 110 -7.52 14.41 -19.55
C ARG A 110 -8.89 15.10 -19.69
N PHE A 111 -9.13 16.10 -18.85
CA PHE A 111 -10.03 17.22 -19.13
C PHE A 111 -9.18 18.42 -19.57
#